data_AF-A0A7K3BLP6-F1
#
_entry.id   AF-A0A7K3BLP6-F1
#
_cell.length_a   1.000
_cell.length_b   1.000
_cell.length_c   1.000
_cell.angle_alpha   90.00
_cell.angle_beta   90.00
_cell.angle_gamma   90.00
#
_symmetry.space_group_name_H-M   'P 1'
#
loop_
_entity.id
_entity.type
_entity.pdbx_description
1 polymer ?
#
loop_
_entity_poly.entity_id
_entity_poly.type
_entity_poly.pdbx_seq_one_letter_code
_entity_poly.pdbx_strand_id
1 'polypeptide(L)'
;MKLPRISCPTCGRPIAAGPVAGRLGRGRLRRHDEPGMREDFAGVLVSCSGSRAVVDLPADGDLQLELGADESGHVDDEDALPLF
;
A
#
# COMPACT_ATOMS: atom_id res chain seq x y z
N MET A 1 -9.88 2.09 -10.27
CA MET A 1 -8.47 1.66 -10.09
C MET A 1 -8.44 0.17 -9.81
N LYS A 2 -7.78 -0.63 -10.66
CA LYS A 2 -7.63 -2.09 -10.48
C LYS A 2 -6.24 -2.34 -9.89
N LEU A 3 -6.17 -3.03 -8.75
CA LEU A 3 -4.88 -3.37 -8.13
C LEU A 3 -4.19 -4.51 -8.87
N PRO A 4 -2.85 -4.48 -9.02
CA PRO A 4 -2.10 -5.60 -9.58
C PRO A 4 -2.26 -6.83 -8.67
N ARG A 5 -2.32 -8.01 -9.28
CA ARG A 5 -2.37 -9.29 -8.57
C ARG A 5 -1.01 -9.96 -8.66
N ILE A 6 -0.45 -10.32 -7.51
CA ILE A 6 0.87 -10.92 -7.37
C ILE A 6 0.74 -12.22 -6.61
N SER A 7 1.53 -13.22 -7.01
CA SER A 7 1.56 -14.51 -6.33
C SER A 7 2.05 -14.33 -4.89
N CYS A 8 1.27 -14.81 -3.92
CA CYS A 8 1.68 -14.86 -2.53
C CYS A 8 2.93 -15.77 -2.41
N PRO A 9 4.02 -15.30 -1.77
CA PRO A 9 5.24 -16.10 -1.65
C PRO A 9 5.05 -17.35 -0.79
N THR A 10 4.02 -17.38 0.05
CA THR A 10 3.71 -18.51 0.94
C THR A 10 2.83 -19.55 0.26
N CYS A 11 1.69 -19.13 -0.29
CA CYS A 11 0.67 -20.07 -0.77
C CYS A 11 0.46 -20.04 -2.29
N GLY A 12 1.20 -19.22 -3.03
CA GLY A 12 1.13 -19.11 -4.50
C GLY A 12 -0.13 -18.45 -5.06
N ARG A 13 -1.15 -18.13 -4.24
CA ARG A 13 -2.40 -17.54 -4.72
C ARG A 13 -2.15 -16.15 -5.33
N PRO A 14 -2.86 -15.78 -6.42
CA PRO A 14 -2.79 -14.43 -6.96
C PRO A 14 -3.58 -13.46 -6.08
N ILE A 15 -2.88 -12.67 -5.28
CA ILE A 15 -3.46 -11.74 -4.30
C ILE A 15 -3.25 -10.30 -4.75
N ALA A 16 -4.27 -9.46 -4.56
CA ALA A 16 -4.15 -8.03 -4.85
C ALA A 16 -3.09 -7.40 -3.93
N ALA A 17 -2.16 -6.66 -4.53
CA ALA A 17 -1.13 -5.91 -3.83
C ALA A 17 -1.41 -4.41 -3.95
N GLY A 18 -1.44 -3.70 -2.82
CA GLY A 18 -1.54 -2.23 -2.80
C GLY A 18 -0.17 -1.59 -2.61
N PRO A 19 0.11 -0.41 -3.20
CA PRO A 19 1.42 0.24 -3.06
C PRO A 19 1.73 0.56 -1.59
N VAL A 20 3.02 0.53 -1.24
CA VAL A 20 3.52 1.00 0.05
C VAL A 20 3.94 2.45 -0.08
N ALA A 21 3.47 3.32 0.82
CA ALA A 21 3.82 4.74 0.82
C ALA A 21 5.35 4.92 0.83
N GLY A 22 5.86 5.78 -0.06
CA GLY A 22 7.29 6.04 -0.22
C GLY A 22 8.08 4.95 -0.96
N ARG A 23 7.45 3.87 -1.46
CA ARG A 23 8.12 2.81 -2.24
C ARG A 23 7.24 2.36 -3.40
N LEU A 24 7.28 3.08 -4.50
CA LEU A 24 6.44 2.83 -5.69
C LEU A 24 6.65 1.43 -6.31
N GLY A 25 7.86 0.87 -6.20
CA GLY A 25 8.15 -0.51 -6.64
C GLY A 25 7.76 -1.62 -5.65
N ARG A 26 7.19 -1.27 -4.49
CA ARG A 26 6.82 -2.23 -3.44
C ARG A 26 5.34 -2.17 -3.14
N GLY A 27 4.75 -3.35 -2.96
CA GLY A 27 3.34 -3.52 -2.66
C GLY A 27 3.13 -4.39 -1.45
N ARG A 28 2.08 -4.13 -0.70
CA ARG A 28 1.63 -4.97 0.40
C ARG A 28 0.47 -5.85 -0.06
N LEU A 29 0.62 -7.16 0.09
CA LEU A 29 -0.46 -8.11 -0.18
C LEU A 29 -1.67 -7.83 0.74
N ARG A 30 -2.88 -7.93 0.20
CA ARG A 30 -4.08 -7.94 1.03
C ARG A 30 -4.13 -9.23 1.89
N ARG A 31 -4.86 -9.17 3.01
CA ARG A 31 -5.15 -10.37 3.79
C ARG A 31 -5.92 -11.36 2.91
N HIS A 32 -5.55 -12.63 3.04
CA HIS A 32 -6.19 -13.73 2.32
C HIS A 32 -6.04 -15.01 3.12
N ASP A 33 -6.91 -15.97 2.84
CA ASP A 33 -6.88 -17.28 3.49
C ASP A 33 -5.95 -18.24 2.76
N GLU A 34 -5.34 -19.15 3.51
CA GLU A 34 -4.51 -20.20 2.96
C GLU A 34 -5.37 -21.24 2.20
N PRO A 35 -4.98 -21.67 1.00
CA PRO A 35 -5.72 -22.69 0.29
C PRO A 35 -5.73 -24.00 1.07
N GLY A 36 -6.92 -24.54 1.33
CA GLY A 36 -7.11 -25.79 2.08
C GLY A 36 -7.22 -25.61 3.59
N MET A 37 -6.84 -24.45 4.14
CA MET A 37 -6.96 -24.13 5.56
C MET A 37 -7.96 -22.98 5.72
N ARG A 38 -9.19 -23.30 6.12
CA ARG A 38 -10.20 -22.27 6.44
C ARG A 38 -10.14 -21.88 7.91
N GLU A 39 -9.83 -22.84 8.78
CA GLU A 39 -9.92 -22.72 10.22
C GLU A 39 -8.72 -23.46 10.86
N ASP A 40 -8.17 -22.95 11.96
CA ASP A 40 -7.22 -23.73 12.77
C ASP A 40 -7.93 -24.84 13.56
N PHE A 41 -7.17 -25.63 14.32
CA PHE A 41 -7.69 -26.68 15.19
C PHE A 41 -8.69 -26.16 16.24
N ALA A 42 -8.78 -24.85 16.47
CA ALA A 42 -9.72 -24.20 17.37
C ALA A 42 -10.90 -23.54 16.65
N GLY A 43 -11.02 -23.68 15.33
CA GLY A 43 -12.12 -23.11 14.53
C GLY A 43 -11.91 -21.64 14.16
N VAL A 44 -10.71 -21.07 14.34
CA VAL A 44 -10.43 -19.66 14.05
C VAL A 44 -10.02 -19.50 12.59
N LEU A 45 -10.59 -18.52 11.89
CA LEU A 45 -10.18 -18.15 10.53
C LEU A 45 -8.71 -17.72 10.51
N VAL A 46 -7.84 -18.55 9.93
CA VAL A 46 -6.42 -18.27 9.83
C VAL A 46 -6.12 -17.62 8.48
N SER A 47 -5.79 -16.34 8.51
CA SER A 47 -5.16 -15.71 7.35
C SER A 47 -3.85 -16.43 7.01
N CYS A 48 -3.57 -16.62 5.73
CA CYS A 48 -2.28 -17.14 5.27
C CYS A 48 -1.14 -16.32 5.90
N SER A 49 -0.07 -16.98 6.34
CA SER A 49 1.08 -16.31 6.98
C SER A 49 1.79 -15.31 6.05
N GLY A 50 1.66 -15.46 4.74
CA GLY A 50 2.09 -14.50 3.72
C GLY A 50 1.17 -13.28 3.59
N SER A 51 0.07 -13.21 4.33
CA SER A 51 -0.82 -12.05 4.35
C SER A 51 -0.07 -10.81 4.79
N ARG A 52 -0.28 -9.69 4.08
CA ARG A 52 0.39 -8.41 4.34
C ARG A 52 1.91 -8.44 4.13
N ALA A 53 2.48 -9.48 3.53
CA ALA A 53 3.86 -9.46 3.08
C ALA A 53 4.08 -8.31 2.08
N VAL A 54 5.28 -7.74 2.12
CA VAL A 54 5.71 -6.72 1.15
C VAL A 54 6.38 -7.46 0.00
N VAL A 55 5.89 -7.25 -1.21
CA VAL A 55 6.35 -7.87 -2.46
C VAL A 55 6.79 -6.79 -3.44
N ASP A 56 7.61 -7.16 -4.41
CA ASP A 56 7.89 -6.29 -5.55
C ASP A 56 6.65 -6.18 -6.41
N LEU A 57 6.27 -4.95 -6.76
CA LEU A 57 5.23 -4.70 -7.76
C LEU A 57 5.88 -4.67 -9.14
N PRO A 58 5.19 -5.14 -10.19
CA PRO A 58 5.61 -4.81 -11.54
C PRO A 58 5.70 -3.30 -11.67
N ALA A 59 6.79 -2.83 -12.30
CA ALA A 59 6.96 -1.43 -12.67
C ALA A 59 6.01 -1.13 -13.85
N ASP A 60 4.70 -1.14 -13.61
CA ASP A 60 3.76 -0.49 -14.51
C ASP A 60 4.07 1.01 -14.43
N GLY A 61 4.72 1.53 -15.47
CA GLY A 61 5.37 2.84 -15.56
C GLY A 61 4.46 4.08 -15.47
N ASP A 62 3.31 3.98 -14.79
CA ASP A 62 2.27 5.02 -14.74
C ASP A 62 1.72 5.27 -13.31
N LEU A 63 2.36 4.74 -12.27
CA LEU A 63 2.02 5.06 -10.87
C LEU A 63 2.93 6.14 -10.28
N GLN A 64 3.51 6.98 -11.13
CA GLN A 64 4.14 8.23 -10.73
C GLN A 64 3.04 9.27 -10.60
N LEU A 65 2.39 9.35 -9.44
CA LEU A 65 1.72 10.59 -9.06
C LEU A 65 2.84 11.61 -8.83
N GLU A 66 3.22 12.32 -9.90
CA GLU A 66 3.93 13.59 -9.75
C GLU A 66 2.94 14.52 -9.06
N LEU A 67 3.13 14.69 -7.75
CA LEU A 67 2.55 15.80 -7.04
C LEU A 67 3.26 17.03 -7.64
N GLY A 68 2.65 17.65 -8.64
CA GLY A 68 3.14 18.90 -9.19
C GLY A 68 3.26 19.86 -8.03
N ALA A 69 4.50 20.12 -7.60
CA ALA A 69 4.80 21.24 -6.73
C ALA A 69 4.52 22.47 -7.58
N ASP A 70 3.29 23.00 -7.48
CA ASP A 70 3.03 24.37 -7.87
C ASP A 70 3.83 25.26 -6.93
N GLU A 71 5.04 25.59 -7.36
CA GLU A 71 5.79 26.70 -6.79
C GLU A 71 5.06 28.00 -7.13
N SER A 72 4.14 28.44 -6.28
CA SER A 72 3.90 29.88 -6.07
C SER A 72 2.99 30.12 -4.87
N GLY A 73 3.60 30.50 -3.74
CA GLY A 73 2.87 30.98 -2.57
C GLY A 73 3.73 31.32 -1.37
N HIS A 74 4.95 31.83 -1.59
CA HIS A 74 5.68 32.52 -0.52
C HIS A 74 4.91 33.79 -0.16
N VAL A 75 4.28 33.80 1.01
CA VAL A 75 3.90 35.02 1.72
C VAL A 75 4.68 34.98 3.03
N ASP A 76 5.88 35.56 3.01
CA ASP A 76 6.52 36.04 4.24
C ASP A 76 5.79 37.33 4.66
N ASP A 77 5.48 37.43 5.95
CA ASP A 77 5.35 38.64 6.77
C ASP A 77 4.30 39.69 6.29
N GLU A 78 3.30 40.10 7.07
CA GLU A 78 3.40 40.77 8.36
C GLU A 78 2.03 40.69 9.08
N ASP A 79 1.90 39.88 10.12
CA ASP A 79 0.80 40.02 11.10
C ASP A 79 1.36 40.67 12.36
N ALA A 80 1.75 41.93 12.21
CA ALA A 80 2.02 42.83 13.33
C ALA A 80 0.68 43.20 13.99
N LEU A 81 0.21 42.36 14.91
CA LEU A 81 -0.93 42.68 15.75
C LEU A 81 -0.59 43.89 16.66
N PRO A 82 -1.32 45.02 16.59
CA PRO A 82 -1.18 46.06 17.58
C PRO A 82 -1.79 45.60 18.90
N LEU A 83 -0.95 45.43 19.92
CA LEU A 83 -1.38 45.37 21.32
C LEU A 83 -1.88 46.76 21.73
N PHE A 84 -3.20 46.95 21.69
CA PHE A 84 -3.89 47.98 22.48
C PHE A 84 -5.04 47.34 23.23
#